data_AF-A0AAE2SWD7-F1
#
_entry.id   AF-A0AAE2SWD7-F1
#
_cell.length_a   1.000
_cell.length_b   1.000
_cell.length_c   1.000
_cell.angle_alpha   90.00
_cell.angle_beta   90.00
_cell.angle_gamma   90.00
#
_symmetry.space_group_name_H-M   'P 1'
#
loop_
_entity.id
_entity.type
_entity.pdbx_description
1 polymer ?
#
loop_
_entity_poly.entity_id
_entity_poly.type
_entity_poly.pdbx_seq_one_letter_code
_entity_poly.pdbx_strand_id
1 'polypeptide(L)'
;MVYAADGIKPVRAMPEPDAGRLARVGPGEKLFGTGKTVAGATQNDPPQWIEVFLPDDKTTGWILAVDFKEEPDPAPRPLDEEFFIRSCLTVERELNADTKTAPWYVAADYLIARAIFETGLSAGGVGSAGPMGPLALTSTEFSDFLTSSGLDLAKEFGPGDSRLLLAQIFACGYAMSKTAKDFSKASTARSNPVNDVDVPSYLDLFLAYLIDLSTAVALSDPVLDKSQTLAQFGLTSATISALSERSGLAGTKPDTTVSAFLKNVSEVLARLLDSAFDRIKTLAADELPKAEAGVPPWLMIARSELARPVSETVNADRIPVYFDAIRFGNINGKVPHWCGAFIGFCMKTSGASLPDGPARAANWKTWGNRSFPLGASDIPLGAVVVLKPQDPKTSGHVAFFEKFAENRKVELLGGNQDDQVSQKPFAVTEISAIRMLAEDLPFGAADAFDMTKAEVRAEFQRYGDLIVDRFKRAGFNTRHQLAAALANGIRESGLNPRAVSAPPEKSFGLFQCNQTAGLGKGYSAEQLMDPDHNIALIIAEARRSRSFVSASTLKDAVEAFVRYVERPKDTSGEIDKRMAIAGRLLGA
;
A
#
# COMPACT_ATOMS: atom_id res chain seq x y z
N MET A 1 9.41 6.67 24.39
CA MET A 1 9.90 6.53 25.78
C MET A 1 11.07 7.46 25.97
N VAL A 2 11.22 7.97 27.19
CA VAL A 2 12.30 8.89 27.54
C VAL A 2 13.24 8.19 28.51
N TYR A 3 14.53 8.39 28.33
CA TYR A 3 15.58 7.79 29.15
C TYR A 3 16.25 8.90 29.95
N ALA A 4 16.08 8.84 31.28
CA ALA A 4 16.72 9.77 32.21
C ALA A 4 18.05 9.16 32.68
N ALA A 5 19.13 9.93 32.61
CA ALA A 5 20.43 9.45 33.09
C ALA A 5 20.48 9.49 34.64
N ASP A 6 20.97 8.40 35.24
CA ASP A 6 21.15 8.29 36.70
C ASP A 6 22.44 8.98 37.19
N GLY A 7 23.22 9.55 36.27
CA GLY A 7 24.53 10.17 36.48
C GLY A 7 25.05 10.81 35.20
N ILE A 8 26.29 11.27 35.18
CA ILE A 8 26.93 11.70 33.91
C ILE A 8 27.29 10.46 33.09
N LYS A 9 26.55 10.21 32.00
CA LYS A 9 26.70 9.03 31.15
C LYS A 9 27.03 9.41 29.70
N PRO A 10 27.80 8.60 28.97
CA PRO A 10 28.12 8.87 27.57
C PRO A 10 26.98 8.44 26.64
N VAL A 11 26.77 9.21 25.56
CA VAL A 11 26.06 8.74 24.36
C VAL A 11 27.11 8.39 23.31
N ARG A 12 26.97 7.22 22.69
CA ARG A 12 27.99 6.62 21.82
C ARG A 12 27.57 6.60 20.36
N ALA A 13 28.55 6.54 19.46
CA ALA A 13 28.30 6.46 18.02
C ALA A 13 27.81 5.07 17.58
N MET A 14 28.21 4.02 18.28
CA MET A 14 27.84 2.62 18.00
C MET A 14 27.47 1.91 19.32
N PRO A 15 26.68 0.82 19.29
CA PRO A 15 26.26 0.05 20.45
C PRO A 15 27.37 -0.86 21.00
N GLU A 16 28.55 -0.28 21.26
CA GLU A 16 29.73 -1.00 21.76
C GLU A 16 30.45 -0.20 22.87
N PRO A 17 31.02 -0.86 23.89
CA PRO A 17 31.62 -0.19 25.04
C PRO A 17 32.82 0.73 24.73
N ASP A 18 33.50 0.49 23.62
CA ASP A 18 34.69 1.21 23.14
C ASP A 18 34.40 2.18 21.98
N ALA A 19 33.15 2.22 21.50
CA ALA A 19 32.74 3.14 20.46
C ALA A 19 32.94 4.62 20.84
N GLY A 20 33.23 5.43 19.81
CA GLY A 20 33.40 6.88 19.92
C GLY A 20 32.23 7.56 20.64
N ARG A 21 32.52 8.59 21.44
CA ARG A 21 31.52 9.30 22.24
C ARG A 21 31.00 10.50 21.45
N LEU A 22 29.69 10.59 21.29
CA LEU A 22 29.01 11.70 20.61
C LEU A 22 28.66 12.81 21.60
N ALA A 23 28.22 12.46 22.81
CA ALA A 23 27.82 13.42 23.83
C ALA A 23 28.01 12.86 25.25
N ARG A 24 27.84 13.72 26.27
CA ARG A 24 27.65 13.33 27.67
C ARG A 24 26.35 13.93 28.16
N VAL A 25 25.60 13.15 28.92
CA VAL A 25 24.27 13.49 29.40
C VAL A 25 24.30 13.46 30.91
N GLY A 26 23.85 14.55 31.53
CA GLY A 26 23.88 14.76 32.97
C GLY A 26 22.71 14.13 33.72
N PRO A 27 22.79 14.05 35.07
CA PRO A 27 21.71 13.50 35.89
C PRO A 27 20.39 14.21 35.63
N GLY A 28 19.32 13.46 35.33
CA GLY A 28 17.98 14.00 35.06
C GLY A 28 17.78 14.61 33.67
N GLU A 29 18.83 14.68 32.83
CA GLU A 29 18.65 14.99 31.41
C GLU A 29 17.96 13.82 30.71
N LYS A 30 17.03 14.18 29.82
CA LYS A 30 16.07 13.29 29.19
C LYS A 30 16.43 13.11 27.72
N LEU A 31 16.67 11.87 27.32
CA LEU A 31 16.90 11.49 25.93
C LEU A 31 15.70 10.73 25.39
N PHE A 32 15.29 11.05 24.17
CA PHE A 32 14.16 10.38 23.52
C PHE A 32 14.67 9.14 22.80
N GLY A 33 14.16 7.96 23.15
CA GLY A 33 14.47 6.75 22.39
C GLY A 33 13.93 6.82 20.98
N THR A 34 14.71 6.34 20.01
CA THR A 34 14.19 6.06 18.66
C THR A 34 13.28 4.84 18.67
N GLY A 35 13.50 3.92 19.63
CA GLY A 35 12.84 2.62 19.70
C GLY A 35 13.77 1.48 19.33
N LYS A 36 14.85 1.75 18.59
CA LYS A 36 15.80 0.73 18.17
C LYS A 36 16.63 0.22 19.34
N THR A 37 16.74 -1.11 19.45
CA THR A 37 17.57 -1.75 20.48
C THR A 37 18.44 -2.86 19.91
N VAL A 38 19.62 -3.06 20.52
CA VAL A 38 20.57 -4.12 20.13
C VAL A 38 21.06 -4.82 21.39
N ALA A 39 21.11 -6.15 21.37
CA ALA A 39 21.72 -6.93 22.44
C ALA A 39 23.25 -6.75 22.40
N GLY A 40 23.88 -6.48 23.55
CA GLY A 40 25.34 -6.33 23.61
C GLY A 40 26.08 -7.59 23.13
N ALA A 41 27.22 -7.41 22.46
CA ALA A 41 27.96 -8.50 21.80
C ALA A 41 28.72 -9.45 22.75
N THR A 42 28.70 -9.23 24.07
CA THR A 42 29.58 -9.95 25.02
C THR A 42 28.86 -10.40 26.29
N GLN A 43 28.90 -11.73 26.54
CA GLN A 43 28.48 -12.50 27.74
C GLN A 43 27.00 -12.91 27.88
N ASN A 44 26.77 -13.90 28.75
CA ASN A 44 25.44 -14.39 29.17
C ASN A 44 24.65 -13.23 29.80
N ASP A 45 23.56 -12.87 29.13
CA ASP A 45 22.64 -11.76 29.45
C ASP A 45 23.25 -10.35 29.26
N PRO A 46 23.59 -9.97 28.01
CA PRO A 46 24.26 -8.71 27.75
C PRO A 46 23.31 -7.51 27.94
N PRO A 47 23.78 -6.38 28.52
CA PRO A 47 22.96 -5.19 28.69
C PRO A 47 22.50 -4.65 27.33
N GLN A 48 21.21 -4.32 27.24
CA GLN A 48 20.58 -3.83 26.02
C GLN A 48 21.08 -2.42 25.68
N TRP A 49 21.48 -2.20 24.43
CA TRP A 49 21.75 -0.87 23.89
C TRP A 49 20.45 -0.28 23.33
N ILE A 50 20.26 1.01 23.58
CA ILE A 50 19.08 1.75 23.12
C ILE A 50 19.58 2.93 22.29
N GLU A 51 19.04 3.07 21.09
CA GLU A 51 19.29 4.24 20.28
C GLU A 51 18.38 5.39 20.72
N VAL A 52 18.97 6.58 20.88
CA VAL A 52 18.31 7.80 21.32
C VAL A 52 18.61 8.95 20.36
N PHE A 53 17.65 9.86 20.21
CA PHE A 53 17.87 11.15 19.58
C PHE A 53 18.78 12.01 20.47
N LEU A 54 19.76 12.65 19.85
CA LEU A 54 20.54 13.70 20.50
C LEU A 54 19.70 14.99 20.63
N PRO A 55 20.12 15.96 21.47
CA PRO A 55 19.32 17.16 21.79
C PRO A 55 18.90 18.02 20.59
N ASP A 56 19.57 17.89 19.45
CA ASP A 56 19.26 18.61 18.21
C ASP A 56 18.36 17.83 17.25
N ASP A 57 17.85 16.66 17.65
CA ASP A 57 16.93 15.72 16.98
C ASP A 57 17.30 15.20 15.58
N LYS A 58 18.36 15.75 14.98
CA LYS A 58 18.84 15.42 13.64
C LYS A 58 19.83 14.26 13.60
N THR A 59 20.29 13.83 14.76
CA THR A 59 21.29 12.78 14.92
C THR A 59 20.89 11.80 16.02
N THR A 60 21.34 10.55 15.87
CA THR A 60 21.11 9.49 16.86
C THR A 60 22.43 9.07 17.50
N GLY A 61 22.33 8.47 18.68
CA GLY A 61 23.42 7.80 19.35
C GLY A 61 22.91 6.69 20.25
N TRP A 62 23.83 5.94 20.84
CA TRP A 62 23.53 4.75 21.62
C TRP A 62 23.83 4.96 23.10
N ILE A 63 22.88 4.57 23.94
CA ILE A 63 23.01 4.50 25.39
C ILE A 63 22.88 3.06 25.86
N LEU A 64 23.47 2.75 27.01
CA LEU A 64 23.34 1.44 27.63
C LEU A 64 22.14 1.47 28.58
N ALA A 65 21.16 0.57 28.40
CA ALA A 65 19.90 0.59 29.16
C ALA A 65 20.09 0.57 30.68
N VAL A 66 21.10 -0.14 31.19
CA VAL A 66 21.39 -0.22 32.63
C VAL A 66 21.85 1.11 33.25
N ASP A 67 22.31 2.05 32.42
CA ASP A 67 22.81 3.35 32.86
C ASP A 67 21.73 4.44 32.89
N PHE A 68 20.52 4.12 32.41
CA PHE A 68 19.42 5.06 32.24
C PHE A 68 18.11 4.47 32.75
N LYS A 69 17.32 5.29 33.44
CA LYS A 69 15.97 4.93 33.83
C LYS A 69 14.99 5.25 32.71
N GLU A 70 14.25 4.24 32.27
CA GLU A 70 13.13 4.41 31.34
C GLU A 70 11.95 5.09 32.06
N GLU A 71 11.47 6.19 31.49
CA GLU A 71 10.34 6.97 31.99
C GLU A 71 9.26 7.12 30.89
N PRO A 72 7.97 7.19 31.27
CA PRO A 72 6.92 7.60 30.37
C PRO A 72 7.24 8.96 29.75
N ASP A 73 6.98 9.11 28.45
CA ASP A 73 7.17 10.39 27.78
C ASP A 73 6.16 11.42 28.34
N PRO A 74 6.62 12.49 29.02
CA PRO A 74 5.72 13.45 29.66
C PRO A 74 4.95 14.30 28.64
N ALA A 75 5.40 14.34 27.39
CA ALA A 75 4.73 15.00 26.27
C ALA A 75 5.08 14.26 24.97
N PRO A 76 4.35 13.18 24.63
CA PRO A 76 4.58 12.44 23.39
C PRO A 76 4.63 13.43 22.24
N ARG A 77 5.69 13.39 21.43
CA ARG A 77 5.76 14.23 20.23
C ARG A 77 4.47 14.01 19.42
N PRO A 78 3.83 15.07 18.92
CA PRO A 78 2.68 14.92 18.04
C PRO A 78 3.01 13.96 16.90
N LEU A 79 2.04 13.13 16.51
CA LEU A 79 2.20 12.31 15.31
C LEU A 79 2.40 13.26 14.13
N ASP A 80 3.47 13.07 13.37
CA ASP A 80 3.59 13.69 12.05
C ASP A 80 2.58 12.98 11.13
N GLU A 81 1.38 13.57 11.02
CA GLU A 81 0.28 13.00 10.25
C GLU A 81 0.70 12.78 8.79
N GLU A 82 1.39 13.72 8.13
CA GLU A 82 1.79 13.55 6.73
C GLU A 82 2.77 12.38 6.57
N PHE A 83 3.79 12.31 7.42
CA PHE A 83 4.74 11.20 7.41
C PHE A 83 4.04 9.86 7.65
N PHE A 84 3.10 9.79 8.59
CA PHE A 84 2.33 8.58 8.87
C PHE A 84 1.49 8.14 7.66
N ILE A 85 0.71 9.06 7.07
CA ILE A 85 -0.15 8.79 5.92
C ILE A 85 0.67 8.29 4.73
N ARG A 86 1.77 8.98 4.39
CA ARG A 86 2.67 8.58 3.29
C ARG A 86 3.37 7.24 3.58
N SER A 87 3.68 6.96 4.84
CA SER A 87 4.22 5.66 5.25
C SER A 87 3.19 4.54 5.06
N CYS A 88 1.92 4.75 5.40
CA CYS A 88 0.86 3.77 5.10
C CYS A 88 0.74 3.45 3.61
N LEU A 89 0.81 4.47 2.75
CA LEU A 89 0.77 4.30 1.28
C LEU A 89 2.00 3.56 0.75
N THR A 90 3.17 3.81 1.33
CA THR A 90 4.41 3.09 0.99
C THR A 90 4.34 1.63 1.42
N VAL A 91 3.90 1.37 2.64
CA VAL A 91 3.73 0.00 3.17
C VAL A 91 2.70 -0.79 2.35
N GLU A 92 1.59 -0.17 1.93
CA GLU A 92 0.62 -0.79 1.02
C GLU A 92 1.33 -1.33 -0.24
N ARG A 93 2.10 -0.48 -0.92
CA ARG A 93 2.81 -0.87 -2.15
C ARG A 93 3.81 -1.99 -1.91
N GLU A 94 4.62 -1.87 -0.86
CA GLU A 94 5.67 -2.85 -0.56
C GLU A 94 5.08 -4.21 -0.19
N LEU A 95 4.08 -4.24 0.69
CA LEU A 95 3.44 -5.49 1.08
C LEU A 95 2.69 -6.11 -0.10
N ASN A 96 2.00 -5.33 -0.92
CA ASN A 96 1.23 -5.85 -2.06
C ASN A 96 2.10 -6.28 -3.25
N ALA A 97 3.37 -5.83 -3.31
CA ALA A 97 4.34 -6.30 -4.29
C ALA A 97 4.95 -7.67 -3.93
N ASP A 98 4.93 -8.08 -2.66
CA ASP A 98 5.41 -9.39 -2.23
C ASP A 98 4.38 -10.48 -2.54
N THR A 99 4.81 -11.55 -3.22
CA THR A 99 3.93 -12.67 -3.60
C THR A 99 3.36 -13.44 -2.40
N LYS A 100 3.96 -13.33 -1.21
CA LYS A 100 3.51 -13.98 0.03
C LYS A 100 2.25 -13.36 0.61
N THR A 101 1.98 -12.08 0.31
CA THR A 101 0.76 -11.41 0.74
C THR A 101 -0.36 -11.62 -0.26
N ALA A 102 -0.10 -11.91 -1.53
CA ALA A 102 -1.14 -12.16 -2.52
C ALA A 102 -1.99 -13.42 -2.20
N PRO A 103 -3.31 -13.41 -2.43
CA PRO A 103 -4.19 -12.30 -2.86
C PRO A 103 -4.75 -11.44 -1.70
N TRP A 104 -4.14 -11.52 -0.52
CA TRP A 104 -4.50 -10.88 0.74
C TRP A 104 -3.90 -9.48 0.86
N TYR A 105 -4.30 -8.61 -0.05
CA TYR A 105 -3.76 -7.26 -0.12
C TYR A 105 -4.14 -6.38 1.06
N VAL A 106 -3.20 -5.52 1.40
CA VAL A 106 -3.30 -4.45 2.39
C VAL A 106 -3.84 -3.19 1.70
N ALA A 107 -4.53 -2.34 2.45
CA ALA A 107 -4.85 -1.00 1.99
C ALA A 107 -4.48 0.05 3.05
N ALA A 108 -3.89 1.14 2.58
CA ALA A 108 -3.40 2.23 3.38
C ALA A 108 -4.56 2.94 4.11
N ASP A 109 -5.69 3.17 3.43
CA ASP A 109 -6.85 3.83 4.02
C ASP A 109 -7.49 3.00 5.14
N TYR A 110 -7.39 1.66 5.10
CA TYR A 110 -7.76 0.79 6.22
C TYR A 110 -6.83 0.97 7.43
N LEU A 111 -5.51 1.03 7.21
CA LEU A 111 -4.53 1.29 8.29
C LEU A 111 -4.77 2.67 8.92
N ILE A 112 -5.03 3.67 8.09
CA ILE A 112 -5.32 5.03 8.54
C ILE A 112 -6.66 5.06 9.30
N ALA A 113 -7.69 4.37 8.81
CA ALA A 113 -8.97 4.21 9.49
C ALA A 113 -8.81 3.54 10.87
N ARG A 114 -7.99 2.49 10.98
CA ARG A 114 -7.63 1.88 12.28
C ARG A 114 -6.97 2.89 13.21
N ALA A 115 -6.04 3.70 12.71
CA ALA A 115 -5.37 4.71 13.53
C ALA A 115 -6.31 5.83 14.01
N ILE A 116 -7.22 6.28 13.15
CA ILE A 116 -8.27 7.24 13.52
C ILE A 116 -9.18 6.63 14.61
N PHE A 117 -9.57 5.37 14.44
CA PHE A 117 -10.45 4.68 15.39
C PHE A 117 -9.83 4.48 16.77
N GLU A 118 -8.56 4.08 16.82
CA GLU A 118 -7.89 3.73 18.08
C GLU A 118 -7.40 4.94 18.85
N THR A 119 -6.86 5.94 18.15
CA THR A 119 -6.10 7.02 18.80
C THR A 119 -6.48 8.41 18.32
N GLY A 120 -7.39 8.52 17.35
CA GLY A 120 -7.69 9.79 16.69
C GLY A 120 -6.49 10.36 15.93
N LEU A 121 -5.61 9.51 15.39
CA LEU A 121 -4.32 9.88 14.80
C LEU A 121 -3.35 10.57 15.78
N SER A 122 -3.37 10.18 17.06
CA SER A 122 -2.32 10.58 18.00
C SER A 122 -1.17 9.56 18.00
N ALA A 123 -0.03 9.92 18.58
CA ALA A 123 1.12 9.02 18.69
C ALA A 123 0.83 7.75 19.54
N GLY A 124 -0.29 7.70 20.26
CA GLY A 124 -0.73 6.55 21.04
C GLY A 124 0.12 6.27 22.30
N GLY A 125 -0.21 5.16 22.97
CA GLY A 125 0.58 4.66 24.11
C GLY A 125 1.92 4.07 23.67
N VAL A 126 2.94 4.15 24.52
CA VAL A 126 4.32 3.69 24.22
C VAL A 126 4.75 2.51 25.11
N GLY A 127 3.80 1.89 25.82
CA GLY A 127 4.07 0.83 26.80
C GLY A 127 4.40 -0.51 26.16
N SER A 128 5.26 -1.31 26.81
CA SER A 128 5.65 -2.66 26.36
C SER A 128 4.58 -3.74 26.64
N ALA A 129 3.57 -3.44 27.47
CA ALA A 129 2.54 -4.37 27.92
C ALA A 129 1.13 -4.06 27.38
N GLY A 130 0.96 -2.98 26.60
CA GLY A 130 -0.33 -2.55 26.05
C GLY A 130 -0.22 -2.16 24.58
N PRO A 131 -1.34 -1.78 23.93
CA PRO A 131 -1.32 -1.40 22.52
C PRO A 131 -0.39 -0.21 22.26
N MET A 132 0.45 -0.32 21.23
CA MET A 132 1.51 0.63 20.90
C MET A 132 1.18 1.50 19.70
N GLY A 133 1.48 2.79 19.79
CA GLY A 133 1.45 3.69 18.64
C GLY A 133 0.06 4.08 18.14
N PRO A 134 -0.03 4.80 17.01
CA PRO A 134 -1.30 5.27 16.45
C PRO A 134 -2.25 4.14 16.08
N LEU A 135 -1.73 2.97 15.72
CA LEU A 135 -2.49 1.80 15.27
C LEU A 135 -2.90 0.87 16.42
N ALA A 136 -2.55 1.17 17.67
CA ALA A 136 -2.74 0.26 18.80
C ALA A 136 -2.18 -1.15 18.50
N LEU A 137 -0.93 -1.22 18.03
CA LEU A 137 -0.23 -2.46 17.72
C LEU A 137 -0.08 -3.32 18.97
N THR A 138 -0.44 -4.59 18.89
CA THR A 138 -0.22 -5.55 19.98
C THR A 138 1.15 -6.22 19.87
N SER A 139 1.69 -6.68 21.00
CA SER A 139 2.94 -7.46 21.02
C SER A 139 2.82 -8.76 20.20
N THR A 140 1.63 -9.36 20.15
CA THR A 140 1.35 -10.54 19.32
C THR A 140 1.44 -10.22 17.83
N GLU A 141 0.80 -9.15 17.36
CA GLU A 141 0.89 -8.73 15.95
C GLU A 141 2.34 -8.45 15.53
N PHE A 142 3.12 -7.80 16.41
CA PHE A 142 4.53 -7.54 16.12
C PHE A 142 5.37 -8.82 16.09
N SER A 143 5.17 -9.72 17.06
CA SER A 143 5.83 -11.02 17.09
C SER A 143 5.51 -11.85 15.85
N ASP A 144 4.25 -11.87 15.43
CA ASP A 144 3.80 -12.56 14.22
C ASP A 144 4.45 -11.95 12.96
N PHE A 145 4.56 -10.62 12.89
CA PHE A 145 5.27 -9.95 11.82
C PHE A 145 6.74 -10.38 11.72
N LEU A 146 7.46 -10.44 12.84
CA LEU A 146 8.87 -10.84 12.85
C LEU A 146 9.07 -12.32 12.55
N THR A 147 8.21 -13.20 13.07
CA THR A 147 8.46 -14.64 13.11
C THR A 147 7.65 -15.46 12.12
N SER A 148 6.44 -15.01 11.77
CA SER A 148 5.47 -15.76 10.99
C SER A 148 5.23 -15.19 9.59
N SER A 149 5.69 -13.97 9.31
CA SER A 149 5.45 -13.33 8.02
C SER A 149 6.20 -13.98 6.86
N GLY A 150 7.42 -14.46 7.12
CA GLY A 150 8.32 -14.92 6.06
C GLY A 150 8.75 -13.80 5.09
N LEU A 151 8.42 -12.54 5.36
CA LEU A 151 8.81 -11.38 4.56
C LEU A 151 10.30 -11.11 4.76
N ASP A 152 11.03 -10.82 3.68
CA ASP A 152 12.47 -10.54 3.81
C ASP A 152 12.72 -9.24 4.56
N LEU A 153 11.85 -8.24 4.36
CA LEU A 153 11.87 -6.98 5.10
C LEU A 153 11.70 -7.16 6.61
N ALA A 154 10.95 -8.17 7.07
CA ALA A 154 10.77 -8.40 8.51
C ALA A 154 12.09 -8.71 9.22
N LYS A 155 13.09 -9.23 8.50
CA LYS A 155 14.44 -9.52 9.01
C LYS A 155 15.26 -8.27 9.30
N GLU A 156 14.84 -7.12 8.78
CA GLU A 156 15.48 -5.82 9.04
C GLU A 156 15.08 -5.23 10.40
N PHE A 157 14.07 -5.81 11.06
CA PHE A 157 13.56 -5.37 12.35
C PHE A 157 13.88 -6.38 13.47
N GLY A 158 14.16 -5.84 14.66
CA GLY A 158 14.30 -6.60 15.90
C GLY A 158 13.09 -6.46 16.84
N PRO A 159 13.00 -7.27 17.91
CA PRO A 159 11.89 -7.21 18.87
C PRO A 159 11.69 -5.84 19.54
N GLY A 160 12.74 -5.03 19.67
CA GLY A 160 12.66 -3.67 20.21
C GLY A 160 12.06 -2.64 19.26
N ASP A 161 12.06 -2.93 17.95
CA ASP A 161 11.65 -1.99 16.91
C ASP A 161 10.12 -1.78 16.85
N SER A 162 9.34 -2.46 17.71
CA SER A 162 7.89 -2.24 17.85
C SER A 162 7.51 -0.80 18.20
N ARG A 163 8.49 -0.01 18.64
CA ARG A 163 8.37 1.42 18.95
C ARG A 163 8.59 2.32 17.73
N LEU A 164 9.16 1.81 16.63
CA LEU A 164 9.35 2.54 15.39
C LEU A 164 8.02 2.60 14.63
N LEU A 165 7.59 3.81 14.27
CA LEU A 165 6.34 4.04 13.56
C LEU A 165 6.26 3.22 12.26
N LEU A 166 7.32 3.19 11.48
CA LEU A 166 7.36 2.42 10.24
C LEU A 166 7.20 0.91 10.49
N ALA A 167 7.87 0.37 11.51
CA ALA A 167 7.75 -1.04 11.88
C ALA A 167 6.33 -1.37 12.36
N GLN A 168 5.67 -0.45 13.06
CA GLN A 168 4.27 -0.61 13.46
C GLN A 168 3.33 -0.68 12.25
N ILE A 169 3.52 0.20 11.26
CA ILE A 169 2.71 0.20 10.04
C ILE A 169 2.92 -1.10 9.25
N PHE A 170 4.16 -1.58 9.10
CA PHE A 170 4.44 -2.88 8.48
C PHE A 170 3.80 -4.04 9.24
N ALA A 171 3.91 -4.07 10.57
CA ALA A 171 3.34 -5.14 11.38
C ALA A 171 1.81 -5.15 11.33
N CYS A 172 1.14 -4.00 11.43
CA CYS A 172 -0.31 -3.90 11.28
C CYS A 172 -0.78 -4.19 9.85
N GLY A 173 -0.01 -3.78 8.83
CA GLY A 173 -0.27 -4.15 7.42
C GLY A 173 -0.19 -5.66 7.21
N TYR A 174 0.85 -6.30 7.74
CA TYR A 174 0.96 -7.76 7.73
C TYR A 174 -0.17 -8.43 8.51
N ALA A 175 -0.54 -7.91 9.68
CA ALA A 175 -1.65 -8.43 10.47
C ALA A 175 -2.99 -8.39 9.69
N MET A 176 -3.23 -7.32 8.91
CA MET A 176 -4.37 -7.23 8.00
C MET A 176 -4.35 -8.32 6.93
N SER A 177 -3.22 -8.50 6.23
CA SER A 177 -3.05 -9.55 5.21
C SER A 177 -3.21 -10.95 5.79
N LYS A 178 -2.58 -11.23 6.94
CA LYS A 178 -2.70 -12.50 7.68
C LYS A 178 -4.15 -12.77 8.09
N THR A 179 -4.83 -11.79 8.66
CA THR A 179 -6.25 -11.91 9.05
C THR A 179 -7.11 -12.22 7.84
N ALA A 180 -6.87 -11.58 6.70
CA ALA A 180 -7.62 -11.86 5.49
C ALA A 180 -7.42 -13.30 4.99
N LYS A 181 -6.18 -13.79 5.03
CA LYS A 181 -5.84 -15.19 4.69
C LYS A 181 -6.53 -16.18 5.63
N ASP A 182 -6.43 -15.95 6.93
CA ASP A 182 -6.98 -16.83 7.94
C ASP A 182 -8.52 -16.82 7.92
N PHE A 183 -9.11 -15.66 7.67
CA PHE A 183 -10.56 -15.50 7.50
C PHE A 183 -11.04 -16.32 6.31
N SER A 184 -10.37 -16.18 5.16
CA SER A 184 -10.72 -16.95 3.98
C SER A 184 -10.65 -18.44 4.23
N LYS A 185 -9.56 -18.92 4.83
CA LYS A 185 -9.38 -20.33 5.16
C LYS A 185 -10.51 -20.85 6.05
N ALA A 186 -10.91 -20.07 7.05
CA ALA A 186 -11.99 -20.42 7.97
C ALA A 186 -13.37 -20.37 7.29
N SER A 187 -13.61 -19.38 6.43
CA SER A 187 -14.88 -19.22 5.72
C SER A 187 -15.07 -20.30 4.65
N THR A 188 -14.05 -20.59 3.84
CA THR A 188 -14.09 -21.65 2.81
C THR A 188 -14.30 -23.04 3.42
N ALA A 189 -13.80 -23.30 4.63
CA ALA A 189 -14.06 -24.56 5.34
C ALA A 189 -15.56 -24.77 5.63
N ARG A 190 -16.38 -23.72 5.61
CA ARG A 190 -17.82 -23.74 5.89
C ARG A 190 -18.67 -24.08 4.65
N SER A 191 -18.22 -23.71 3.46
CA SER A 191 -19.05 -23.63 2.25
C SER A 191 -19.02 -24.84 1.30
N ASN A 192 -18.26 -25.90 1.61
CA ASN A 192 -17.99 -27.07 0.77
C ASN A 192 -17.20 -26.74 -0.52
N PRO A 193 -16.18 -27.54 -0.89
CA PRO A 193 -15.05 -27.08 -1.68
C PRO A 193 -15.34 -27.16 -3.19
N VAL A 194 -15.74 -26.05 -3.78
CA VAL A 194 -15.04 -25.66 -5.02
C VAL A 194 -13.68 -25.11 -4.55
N ASN A 195 -12.62 -25.19 -5.35
CA ASN A 195 -11.28 -24.64 -5.04
C ASN A 195 -11.27 -23.08 -4.91
N ASP A 196 -12.36 -22.51 -4.40
CA ASP A 196 -12.62 -21.10 -4.25
C ASP A 196 -12.23 -20.62 -2.87
N VAL A 197 -11.60 -19.45 -2.90
CA VAL A 197 -10.94 -18.83 -1.76
C VAL A 197 -11.82 -17.62 -1.42
N ASP A 198 -12.47 -17.64 -0.26
CA ASP A 198 -13.41 -16.60 0.16
C ASP A 198 -12.65 -15.30 0.43
N VAL A 199 -12.88 -14.24 -0.34
CA VAL A 199 -12.22 -12.95 -0.09
C VAL A 199 -13.01 -12.15 0.95
N PRO A 200 -12.44 -11.82 2.13
CA PRO A 200 -13.11 -10.97 3.10
C PRO A 200 -13.21 -9.52 2.62
N SER A 201 -14.31 -8.86 2.98
CA SER A 201 -14.44 -7.39 2.92
C SER A 201 -13.69 -6.73 4.07
N TYR A 202 -13.50 -5.41 4.00
CA TYR A 202 -12.89 -4.68 5.13
C TYR A 202 -13.80 -4.63 6.34
N LEU A 203 -15.12 -4.75 6.16
CA LEU A 203 -16.02 -4.95 7.29
C LEU A 203 -15.71 -6.27 8.01
N ASP A 204 -15.43 -7.34 7.28
CA ASP A 204 -15.11 -8.65 7.87
C ASP A 204 -13.77 -8.59 8.61
N LEU A 205 -12.76 -7.91 8.04
CA LEU A 205 -11.47 -7.68 8.70
C LEU A 205 -11.60 -6.77 9.94
N PHE A 206 -12.46 -5.76 9.87
CA PHE A 206 -12.69 -4.85 10.99
C PHE A 206 -13.44 -5.56 12.12
N LEU A 207 -14.41 -6.42 11.81
CA LEU A 207 -15.07 -7.28 12.81
C LEU A 207 -14.08 -8.26 13.45
N ALA A 208 -13.19 -8.86 12.66
CA ALA A 208 -12.16 -9.76 13.18
C ALA A 208 -11.18 -9.04 14.12
N TYR A 209 -10.86 -7.78 13.79
CA TYR A 209 -10.04 -6.90 14.63
C TYR A 209 -10.75 -6.48 15.93
N LEU A 210 -12.04 -6.12 15.85
CA LEU A 210 -12.82 -5.63 16.99
C LEU A 210 -13.17 -6.74 17.99
N ILE A 211 -13.34 -7.97 17.53
CA ILE A 211 -13.86 -9.08 18.32
C ILE A 211 -12.85 -10.23 18.33
N ASP A 212 -12.93 -11.08 17.32
CA ASP A 212 -12.00 -12.17 17.02
C ASP A 212 -12.35 -12.75 15.64
N LEU A 213 -11.41 -13.51 15.07
CA LEU A 213 -11.54 -14.13 13.76
C LEU A 213 -12.77 -15.07 13.67
N SER A 214 -12.97 -15.93 14.67
CA SER A 214 -14.00 -16.97 14.62
C SER A 214 -15.41 -16.38 14.66
N THR A 215 -15.61 -15.37 15.51
CA THR A 215 -16.85 -14.61 15.60
C THR A 215 -17.11 -13.83 14.33
N ALA A 216 -16.10 -13.17 13.75
CA ALA A 216 -16.26 -12.43 12.49
C ALA A 216 -16.66 -13.35 11.31
N VAL A 217 -16.05 -14.53 11.22
CA VAL A 217 -16.41 -15.56 10.22
C VAL A 217 -17.85 -16.01 10.42
N ALA A 218 -18.29 -16.25 11.65
CA ALA A 218 -19.69 -16.60 11.94
C ALA A 218 -20.67 -15.47 11.60
N LEU A 219 -20.31 -14.21 11.89
CA LEU A 219 -21.13 -13.03 11.56
C LEU A 219 -21.24 -12.77 10.05
N SER A 220 -20.25 -13.21 9.27
CA SER A 220 -20.26 -13.09 7.81
C SER A 220 -21.14 -14.13 7.11
N ASP A 221 -21.73 -15.08 7.85
CA ASP A 221 -22.51 -16.14 7.25
C ASP A 221 -23.76 -15.59 6.53
N PRO A 222 -23.92 -15.83 5.22
CA PRO A 222 -25.09 -15.37 4.49
C PRO A 222 -26.39 -16.01 4.97
N VAL A 223 -26.35 -17.20 5.60
CA VAL A 223 -27.55 -17.86 6.14
C VAL A 223 -27.79 -17.55 7.63
N LEU A 224 -26.99 -16.69 8.25
CA LEU A 224 -27.18 -16.28 9.64
C LEU A 224 -28.53 -15.61 9.84
N ASP A 225 -29.29 -16.05 10.86
CA ASP A 225 -30.42 -15.29 11.37
C ASP A 225 -29.91 -14.01 12.06
N LYS A 226 -30.00 -12.88 11.37
CA LYS A 226 -29.54 -11.58 11.86
C LYS A 226 -30.55 -10.91 12.80
N SER A 227 -31.71 -11.52 13.06
CA SER A 227 -32.72 -10.99 13.98
C SER A 227 -32.43 -11.31 15.45
N GLN A 228 -31.65 -12.36 15.73
CA GLN A 228 -31.23 -12.73 17.08
C GLN A 228 -30.39 -11.63 17.74
N THR A 229 -30.40 -11.59 19.07
CA THR A 229 -29.56 -10.66 19.86
C THR A 229 -28.10 -11.10 19.89
N LEU A 230 -27.18 -10.19 20.20
CA LEU A 230 -25.75 -10.50 20.36
C LEU A 230 -25.52 -11.57 21.43
N ALA A 231 -26.29 -11.53 22.52
CA ALA A 231 -26.23 -12.57 23.56
C ALA A 231 -26.74 -13.93 23.06
N GLN A 232 -27.81 -13.95 22.27
CA GLN A 232 -28.33 -15.20 21.66
C GLN A 232 -27.35 -15.78 20.64
N PHE A 233 -26.68 -14.92 19.88
CA PHE A 233 -25.63 -15.31 18.95
C PHE A 233 -24.39 -15.88 19.66
N GLY A 234 -24.17 -15.53 20.93
CA GLY A 234 -23.11 -16.08 21.78
C GLY A 234 -21.96 -15.15 22.11
N LEU A 235 -22.09 -13.83 21.85
CA LEU A 235 -21.10 -12.87 22.35
C LEU A 235 -21.15 -12.78 23.87
N THR A 236 -19.98 -12.85 24.51
CA THR A 236 -19.89 -12.77 25.98
C THR A 236 -20.17 -11.35 26.48
N SER A 237 -20.69 -11.21 27.71
CA SER A 237 -20.90 -9.90 28.32
C SER A 237 -19.61 -9.07 28.40
N ALA A 238 -18.44 -9.71 28.57
CA ALA A 238 -17.15 -9.04 28.57
C ALA A 238 -16.81 -8.45 27.20
N THR A 239 -17.00 -9.23 26.12
CA THR A 239 -16.82 -8.77 24.73
C THR A 239 -17.76 -7.60 24.42
N ILE A 240 -19.03 -7.70 24.80
CA ILE A 240 -20.02 -6.65 24.57
C ILE A 240 -19.66 -5.38 25.33
N SER A 241 -19.20 -5.51 26.58
CA SER A 241 -18.72 -4.36 27.37
C SER A 241 -17.53 -3.68 26.70
N ALA A 242 -16.52 -4.47 26.29
CA ALA A 242 -15.34 -3.94 25.61
C ALA A 242 -15.68 -3.22 24.29
N LEU A 243 -16.62 -3.76 23.49
CA LEU A 243 -17.13 -3.08 22.30
C LEU A 243 -17.83 -1.76 22.63
N SER A 244 -18.64 -1.75 23.70
CA SER A 244 -19.40 -0.56 24.11
C SER A 244 -18.52 0.59 24.62
N GLU A 245 -17.30 0.30 25.06
CA GLU A 245 -16.30 1.29 25.49
C GLU A 245 -15.57 1.94 24.31
N ARG A 246 -15.60 1.33 23.12
CA ARG A 246 -14.96 1.88 21.91
C ARG A 246 -15.76 3.05 21.36
N SER A 247 -15.05 4.13 21.02
CA SER A 247 -15.66 5.30 20.40
C SER A 247 -16.37 4.92 19.09
N GLY A 248 -17.62 5.33 18.93
CA GLY A 248 -18.47 4.96 17.76
C GLY A 248 -19.28 3.67 17.92
N LEU A 249 -18.95 2.79 18.87
CA LEU A 249 -19.74 1.58 19.21
C LEU A 249 -20.45 1.69 20.57
N ALA A 250 -20.43 2.89 21.15
CA ALA A 250 -21.13 3.22 22.39
C ALA A 250 -22.61 2.82 22.31
N GLY A 251 -23.08 2.16 23.37
CA GLY A 251 -24.46 1.69 23.47
C GLY A 251 -24.72 0.30 22.89
N THR A 252 -23.68 -0.42 22.45
CA THR A 252 -23.79 -1.86 22.14
C THR A 252 -24.15 -2.62 23.43
N LYS A 253 -25.23 -3.41 23.39
CA LYS A 253 -25.81 -4.11 24.56
C LYS A 253 -26.13 -5.57 24.25
N PRO A 254 -26.31 -6.43 25.28
CA PRO A 254 -26.68 -7.84 25.09
C PRO A 254 -27.93 -8.08 24.25
N ASP A 255 -28.90 -7.16 24.29
CA ASP A 255 -30.17 -7.20 23.56
C ASP A 255 -30.12 -6.51 22.19
N THR A 256 -28.98 -5.93 21.80
CA THR A 256 -28.77 -5.42 20.43
C THR A 256 -28.88 -6.59 19.45
N THR A 257 -29.62 -6.43 18.36
CA THR A 257 -29.72 -7.47 17.33
C THR A 257 -28.43 -7.53 16.50
N VAL A 258 -28.10 -8.70 15.97
CA VAL A 258 -26.96 -8.88 15.06
C VAL A 258 -27.05 -7.92 13.88
N SER A 259 -28.24 -7.76 13.28
CA SER A 259 -28.47 -6.81 12.18
C SER A 259 -28.16 -5.36 12.56
N ALA A 260 -28.64 -4.91 13.73
CA ALA A 260 -28.39 -3.55 14.21
C ALA A 260 -26.90 -3.32 14.51
N PHE A 261 -26.24 -4.32 15.10
CA PHE A 261 -24.79 -4.26 15.36
C PHE A 261 -23.99 -4.15 14.07
N LEU A 262 -24.22 -5.05 13.09
CA LEU A 262 -23.51 -5.04 11.81
C LEU A 262 -23.73 -3.73 11.04
N LYS A 263 -24.95 -3.19 11.09
CA LYS A 263 -25.26 -1.87 10.51
C LYS A 263 -24.42 -0.76 11.16
N ASN A 264 -24.40 -0.69 12.49
CA ASN A 264 -23.63 0.33 13.21
C ASN A 264 -22.12 0.22 12.92
N VAL A 265 -21.56 -1.00 12.98
CA VAL A 265 -20.12 -1.22 12.67
C VAL A 265 -19.79 -0.82 11.23
N SER A 266 -20.68 -1.13 10.27
CA SER A 266 -20.52 -0.71 8.88
C SER A 266 -20.53 0.82 8.72
N GLU A 267 -21.45 1.51 9.41
CA GLU A 267 -21.53 2.98 9.39
C GLU A 267 -20.29 3.63 10.03
N VAL A 268 -19.78 3.06 11.13
CA VAL A 268 -18.52 3.47 11.76
C VAL A 268 -17.35 3.29 10.80
N LEU A 269 -17.16 2.08 10.26
CA LEU A 269 -16.05 1.79 9.35
C LEU A 269 -16.06 2.72 8.15
N ALA A 270 -17.20 2.90 7.50
CA ALA A 270 -17.26 3.79 6.36
C ALA A 270 -16.89 5.24 6.76
N ARG A 271 -17.22 5.73 7.97
CA ARG A 271 -16.88 7.11 8.39
C ARG A 271 -15.38 7.26 8.59
N LEU A 272 -14.73 6.19 9.08
CA LEU A 272 -13.29 6.12 9.21
C LEU A 272 -12.60 6.07 7.85
N LEU A 273 -13.13 5.32 6.88
CA LEU A 273 -12.60 5.27 5.51
C LEU A 273 -12.71 6.63 4.79
N ASP A 274 -13.84 7.34 4.93
CA ASP A 274 -13.97 8.70 4.39
C ASP A 274 -12.93 9.64 5.03
N SER A 275 -12.80 9.59 6.36
CA SER A 275 -11.82 10.42 7.09
C SER A 275 -10.38 10.10 6.68
N ALA A 276 -10.08 8.82 6.45
CA ALA A 276 -8.79 8.37 5.95
C ALA A 276 -8.53 8.89 4.53
N PHE A 277 -9.52 8.81 3.64
CA PHE A 277 -9.41 9.32 2.27
C PHE A 277 -9.23 10.84 2.25
N ASP A 278 -9.97 11.58 3.06
CA ASP A 278 -9.81 13.04 3.18
C ASP A 278 -8.39 13.43 3.63
N ARG A 279 -7.79 12.65 4.55
CA ARG A 279 -6.40 12.83 4.97
C ARG A 279 -5.41 12.52 3.85
N ILE A 280 -5.60 11.44 3.11
CA ILE A 280 -4.77 11.12 1.94
C ILE A 280 -4.87 12.27 0.92
N LYS A 281 -6.07 12.73 0.60
CA LYS A 281 -6.29 13.83 -0.35
C LYS A 281 -5.68 15.15 0.10
N THR A 282 -5.59 15.39 1.40
CA THR A 282 -5.04 16.64 1.94
C THR A 282 -3.52 16.60 2.06
N LEU A 283 -2.95 15.46 2.51
CA LEU A 283 -1.54 15.35 2.92
C LEU A 283 -0.68 14.57 1.90
N ALA A 284 -1.31 13.82 1.00
CA ALA A 284 -0.65 12.95 0.03
C ALA A 284 -1.45 12.90 -1.29
N ALA A 285 -1.99 14.05 -1.73
CA ALA A 285 -2.77 14.14 -2.97
C ALA A 285 -2.00 13.63 -4.20
N ASP A 286 -0.68 13.81 -4.17
CA ASP A 286 0.26 13.31 -5.17
C ASP A 286 0.50 11.79 -5.10
N GLU A 287 0.04 11.10 -4.07
CA GLU A 287 0.09 9.63 -4.04
C GLU A 287 -1.20 9.02 -4.59
N LEU A 288 -2.27 9.82 -4.76
CA LEU A 288 -3.53 9.35 -5.31
C LEU A 288 -3.42 9.07 -6.82
N PRO A 289 -3.96 7.94 -7.29
CA PRO A 289 -4.04 7.69 -8.71
C PRO A 289 -4.94 8.75 -9.36
N LYS A 290 -4.44 9.40 -10.42
CA LYS A 290 -5.26 10.34 -11.18
C LYS A 290 -6.42 9.59 -11.83
N ALA A 291 -7.65 10.02 -11.58
CA ALA A 291 -8.80 9.55 -12.33
C ALA A 291 -8.68 10.04 -13.79
N GLU A 292 -8.64 9.12 -14.74
CA GLU A 292 -8.74 9.50 -16.15
C GLU A 292 -10.18 9.92 -16.46
N ALA A 293 -10.32 11.02 -17.19
CA ALA A 293 -11.64 11.52 -17.57
C ALA A 293 -12.17 10.73 -18.77
N GLY A 294 -13.36 10.15 -18.65
CA GLY A 294 -14.06 9.50 -19.76
C GLY A 294 -14.74 8.19 -19.36
N VAL A 295 -15.49 7.63 -20.31
CA VAL A 295 -16.07 6.28 -20.18
C VAL A 295 -15.09 5.32 -20.86
N PRO A 296 -14.46 4.38 -20.16
CA PRO A 296 -13.54 3.46 -20.79
C PRO A 296 -14.28 2.49 -21.74
N PRO A 297 -13.62 1.97 -22.79
CA PRO A 297 -14.31 1.17 -23.81
C PRO A 297 -14.96 -0.11 -23.26
N TRP A 298 -14.38 -0.75 -22.23
CA TRP A 298 -14.99 -1.92 -21.58
C TRP A 298 -16.30 -1.60 -20.87
N LEU A 299 -16.44 -0.39 -20.28
CA LEU A 299 -17.70 0.03 -19.67
C LEU A 299 -18.78 0.28 -20.73
N MET A 300 -18.40 0.80 -21.90
CA MET A 300 -19.32 0.95 -23.03
C MET A 300 -19.86 -0.42 -23.49
N ILE A 301 -19.01 -1.44 -23.54
CA ILE A 301 -19.42 -2.82 -23.87
C ILE A 301 -20.38 -3.36 -22.82
N ALA A 302 -20.08 -3.19 -21.53
CA ALA A 302 -20.98 -3.61 -20.45
C ALA A 302 -22.36 -2.95 -20.54
N ARG A 303 -22.41 -1.64 -20.81
CA ARG A 303 -23.67 -0.90 -21.04
C ARG A 303 -24.45 -1.41 -22.25
N SER A 304 -23.75 -1.88 -23.29
CA SER A 304 -24.39 -2.48 -24.46
C SER A 304 -25.05 -3.83 -24.14
N GLU A 305 -24.45 -4.64 -23.25
CA GLU A 305 -25.08 -5.87 -22.77
C GLU A 305 -26.23 -5.55 -21.79
N LEU A 306 -26.14 -4.50 -20.97
CA LEU A 306 -27.27 -4.04 -20.15
C LEU A 306 -28.49 -3.65 -21.00
N ALA A 307 -28.28 -2.96 -22.13
CA ALA A 307 -29.33 -2.58 -23.06
C ALA A 307 -29.95 -3.77 -23.81
N ARG A 308 -29.29 -4.93 -23.79
CA ARG A 308 -29.75 -6.20 -24.35
C ARG A 308 -30.11 -7.11 -23.19
N PRO A 309 -31.28 -6.99 -22.54
CA PRO A 309 -31.56 -7.55 -21.22
C PRO A 309 -31.14 -9.02 -21.10
N VAL A 310 -29.93 -9.29 -20.57
CA VAL A 310 -29.35 -10.63 -20.44
C VAL A 310 -29.63 -11.15 -19.04
N SER A 311 -30.24 -12.32 -18.95
CA SER A 311 -30.41 -13.11 -17.74
C SER A 311 -30.30 -14.61 -18.05
N GLU A 312 -30.31 -15.44 -17.02
CA GLU A 312 -30.39 -16.91 -17.19
C GLU A 312 -31.69 -17.37 -17.87
N THR A 313 -32.68 -16.48 -18.00
CA THR A 313 -33.99 -16.76 -18.64
C THR A 313 -34.28 -15.92 -19.88
N VAL A 314 -33.52 -14.85 -20.15
CA VAL A 314 -33.71 -13.92 -21.26
C VAL A 314 -32.37 -13.66 -21.94
N ASN A 315 -32.26 -13.87 -23.26
CA ASN A 315 -30.98 -13.82 -24.00
C ASN A 315 -29.87 -14.67 -23.33
N ALA A 316 -30.25 -15.82 -22.77
CA ALA A 316 -29.35 -16.69 -22.00
C ALA A 316 -28.20 -17.27 -22.86
N ASP A 317 -28.36 -17.30 -24.19
CA ASP A 317 -27.33 -17.66 -25.17
C ASP A 317 -26.12 -16.72 -25.16
N ARG A 318 -26.25 -15.53 -24.56
CA ARG A 318 -25.12 -14.61 -24.32
C ARG A 318 -24.15 -15.11 -23.26
N ILE A 319 -24.62 -15.83 -22.24
CA ILE A 319 -23.78 -16.24 -21.10
C ILE A 319 -22.61 -17.15 -21.54
N PRO A 320 -22.82 -18.18 -22.38
CA PRO A 320 -21.72 -18.97 -22.94
C PRO A 320 -20.68 -18.15 -23.71
N VAL A 321 -21.09 -17.06 -24.39
CA VAL A 321 -20.16 -16.16 -25.11
C VAL A 321 -19.20 -15.47 -24.14
N TYR A 322 -19.66 -15.15 -22.93
CA TYR A 322 -18.80 -14.54 -21.92
C TYR A 322 -17.66 -15.46 -21.47
N PHE A 323 -17.98 -16.75 -21.27
CA PHE A 323 -16.99 -17.77 -20.91
C PHE A 323 -16.03 -18.10 -22.07
N ASP A 324 -16.53 -18.12 -23.31
CA ASP A 324 -15.69 -18.35 -24.49
C ASP A 324 -14.63 -17.24 -24.66
N ALA A 325 -15.02 -15.97 -24.43
CA ALA A 325 -14.11 -14.83 -24.53
C ALA A 325 -12.90 -14.91 -23.58
N ILE A 326 -13.06 -15.57 -22.43
CA ILE A 326 -11.98 -15.82 -21.48
C ILE A 326 -11.35 -17.21 -21.60
N ARG A 327 -11.74 -17.99 -22.62
CA ARG A 327 -11.25 -19.36 -22.88
C ARG A 327 -11.44 -20.28 -21.67
N PHE A 328 -12.57 -20.18 -20.99
CA PHE A 328 -12.86 -20.97 -19.79
C PHE A 328 -12.94 -22.48 -20.07
N GLY A 329 -13.30 -22.87 -21.30
CA GLY A 329 -13.55 -24.24 -21.69
C GLY A 329 -15.04 -24.60 -21.64
N ASN A 330 -15.35 -25.89 -21.77
CA ASN A 330 -16.73 -26.36 -21.85
C ASN A 330 -17.49 -26.16 -20.53
N ILE A 331 -18.63 -25.48 -20.61
CA ILE A 331 -19.57 -25.32 -19.50
C ILE A 331 -20.44 -26.59 -19.44
N ASN A 332 -20.07 -27.56 -18.60
CA ASN A 332 -20.84 -28.78 -18.45
C ASN A 332 -21.88 -28.64 -17.31
N GLY A 333 -23.17 -28.76 -17.61
CA GLY A 333 -24.24 -28.80 -16.60
C GLY A 333 -24.77 -27.42 -16.19
N LYS A 334 -24.86 -27.15 -14.87
CA LYS A 334 -25.39 -25.88 -14.33
C LYS A 334 -24.42 -24.74 -14.65
N VAL A 335 -24.95 -23.60 -15.13
CA VAL A 335 -24.18 -22.38 -15.41
C VAL A 335 -23.44 -21.95 -14.12
N PRO A 336 -22.09 -21.86 -14.14
CA PRO A 336 -21.32 -21.32 -13.03
C PRO A 336 -21.62 -19.83 -12.82
N HIS A 337 -21.30 -19.30 -11.65
CA HIS A 337 -21.32 -17.85 -11.44
C HIS A 337 -20.49 -17.14 -12.52
N TRP A 338 -21.12 -16.21 -13.22
CA TRP A 338 -20.58 -15.65 -14.48
C TRP A 338 -20.25 -14.16 -14.41
N CYS A 339 -20.19 -13.57 -13.22
CA CYS A 339 -19.77 -12.17 -13.03
C CYS A 339 -18.35 -11.93 -13.55
N GLY A 340 -17.38 -12.77 -13.19
CA GLY A 340 -15.99 -12.66 -13.68
C GLY A 340 -15.87 -12.90 -15.19
N ALA A 341 -16.65 -13.86 -15.73
CA ALA A 341 -16.71 -14.11 -17.17
C ALA A 341 -17.27 -12.90 -17.94
N PHE A 342 -18.31 -12.25 -17.43
CA PHE A 342 -18.88 -11.04 -18.01
C PHE A 342 -17.88 -9.87 -18.05
N ILE A 343 -17.20 -9.61 -16.94
CA ILE A 343 -16.15 -8.57 -16.88
C ILE A 343 -15.00 -8.93 -17.83
N GLY A 344 -14.58 -10.19 -17.85
CA GLY A 344 -13.55 -10.70 -18.76
C GLY A 344 -13.93 -10.55 -20.23
N PHE A 345 -15.19 -10.79 -20.59
CA PHE A 345 -15.71 -10.52 -21.93
C PHE A 345 -15.63 -9.03 -22.29
N CYS A 346 -16.07 -8.15 -21.40
CA CYS A 346 -16.02 -6.71 -21.64
C CYS A 346 -14.57 -6.21 -21.84
N MET A 347 -13.66 -6.67 -20.98
CA MET A 347 -12.23 -6.36 -21.09
C MET A 347 -11.65 -6.89 -22.39
N LYS A 348 -11.83 -8.18 -22.70
CA LYS A 348 -11.25 -8.80 -23.88
C LYS A 348 -11.75 -8.16 -25.17
N THR A 349 -13.04 -7.85 -25.22
CA THR A 349 -13.69 -7.20 -26.36
C THR A 349 -13.19 -5.76 -26.55
N SER A 350 -12.85 -5.07 -25.46
CA SER A 350 -12.24 -3.73 -25.51
C SER A 350 -10.75 -3.70 -25.88
N GLY A 351 -10.09 -4.87 -25.90
CA GLY A 351 -8.64 -4.97 -26.09
C GLY A 351 -7.81 -4.85 -24.80
N ALA A 352 -8.44 -4.70 -23.63
CA ALA A 352 -7.77 -4.67 -22.34
C ALA A 352 -7.19 -6.05 -21.94
N SER A 353 -6.16 -6.03 -21.08
CA SER A 353 -5.59 -7.24 -20.49
C SER A 353 -6.56 -7.91 -19.51
N LEU A 354 -6.33 -9.20 -19.24
CA LEU A 354 -7.09 -9.98 -18.26
C LEU A 354 -6.16 -10.41 -17.13
N PRO A 355 -6.65 -10.56 -15.88
CA PRO A 355 -5.90 -11.28 -14.86
C PRO A 355 -5.87 -12.78 -15.20
N ASP A 356 -4.94 -13.52 -14.60
CA ASP A 356 -4.96 -14.98 -14.67
C ASP A 356 -6.24 -15.52 -14.03
N GLY A 357 -6.90 -16.49 -14.67
CA GLY A 357 -8.18 -17.06 -14.20
C GLY A 357 -9.32 -16.04 -14.04
N PRO A 358 -9.66 -15.26 -15.08
CA PRO A 358 -10.57 -14.11 -14.98
C PRO A 358 -12.04 -14.48 -14.68
N ALA A 359 -12.41 -15.75 -14.76
CA ALA A 359 -13.73 -16.23 -14.33
C ALA A 359 -13.97 -15.98 -12.84
N ARG A 360 -12.91 -15.88 -12.03
CA ARG A 360 -12.98 -15.76 -10.58
C ARG A 360 -12.95 -14.30 -10.16
N ALA A 361 -13.95 -13.86 -9.39
CA ALA A 361 -14.04 -12.47 -8.92
C ALA A 361 -12.80 -12.04 -8.11
N ALA A 362 -12.30 -12.91 -7.23
CA ALA A 362 -11.12 -12.65 -6.41
C ALA A 362 -9.86 -12.30 -7.22
N ASN A 363 -9.69 -12.90 -8.41
CA ASN A 363 -8.51 -12.67 -9.25
C ASN A 363 -8.46 -11.26 -9.83
N TRP A 364 -9.59 -10.55 -9.87
CA TRP A 364 -9.65 -9.16 -10.32
C TRP A 364 -9.01 -8.18 -9.35
N LYS A 365 -8.71 -8.57 -8.10
CA LYS A 365 -7.97 -7.71 -7.16
C LYS A 365 -6.55 -7.42 -7.62
N THR A 366 -5.96 -8.31 -8.41
CA THR A 366 -4.61 -8.17 -8.95
C THR A 366 -4.60 -7.47 -10.30
N TRP A 367 -5.78 -7.24 -10.89
CA TRP A 367 -5.91 -6.68 -12.23
C TRP A 367 -5.61 -5.18 -12.26
N GLY A 368 -5.11 -4.70 -13.40
CA GLY A 368 -4.77 -3.30 -13.60
C GLY A 368 -3.51 -2.88 -12.81
N ASN A 369 -3.06 -1.66 -13.08
CA ASN A 369 -1.86 -1.05 -12.52
C ASN A 369 -2.16 0.04 -11.48
N ARG A 370 -3.42 0.47 -11.34
CA ARG A 370 -3.83 1.44 -10.32
C ARG A 370 -4.78 0.81 -9.30
N SER A 371 -4.48 1.05 -8.04
CA SER A 371 -5.34 0.76 -6.88
C SER A 371 -5.92 2.06 -6.35
N PHE A 372 -7.21 2.10 -6.08
CA PHE A 372 -7.84 3.26 -5.44
C PHE A 372 -8.14 2.94 -3.98
N PRO A 373 -8.00 3.93 -3.07
CA PRO A 373 -8.54 3.81 -1.71
C PRO A 373 -10.01 3.40 -1.75
N LEU A 374 -10.45 2.55 -0.83
CA LEU A 374 -11.84 2.13 -0.75
C LEU A 374 -12.77 3.28 -0.35
N GLY A 375 -12.27 4.20 0.48
CA GLY A 375 -12.97 5.45 0.82
C GLY A 375 -12.99 6.50 -0.29
N ALA A 376 -12.45 6.20 -1.49
CA ALA A 376 -12.37 7.17 -2.57
C ALA A 376 -13.75 7.70 -2.95
N SER A 377 -13.89 9.03 -2.96
CA SER A 377 -15.10 9.75 -3.39
C SER A 377 -15.03 10.18 -4.87
N ASP A 378 -14.00 9.74 -5.59
CA ASP A 378 -13.72 10.07 -6.99
C ASP A 378 -13.28 8.83 -7.80
N ILE A 379 -13.91 7.68 -7.53
CA ILE A 379 -13.69 6.43 -8.26
C ILE A 379 -13.92 6.65 -9.77
N PRO A 380 -12.97 6.27 -10.65
CA PRO A 380 -13.14 6.42 -12.10
C PRO A 380 -14.28 5.56 -12.65
N LEU A 381 -14.99 6.07 -13.66
CA LEU A 381 -15.98 5.29 -14.39
C LEU A 381 -15.35 4.03 -14.98
N GLY A 382 -16.02 2.90 -14.82
CA GLY A 382 -15.54 1.62 -15.32
C GLY A 382 -14.38 1.01 -14.53
N ALA A 383 -13.99 1.59 -13.38
CA ALA A 383 -13.11 0.91 -12.45
C ALA A 383 -13.69 -0.46 -12.08
N VAL A 384 -12.84 -1.47 -12.00
CA VAL A 384 -13.20 -2.81 -11.55
C VAL A 384 -13.31 -2.80 -10.03
N VAL A 385 -14.52 -3.06 -9.53
CA VAL A 385 -14.81 -3.16 -8.10
C VAL A 385 -15.00 -4.63 -7.76
N VAL A 386 -14.19 -5.11 -6.81
CA VAL A 386 -14.30 -6.47 -6.28
C VAL A 386 -14.96 -6.42 -4.92
N LEU A 387 -16.07 -7.12 -4.75
CA LEU A 387 -16.79 -7.25 -3.49
C LEU A 387 -16.52 -8.62 -2.85
N LYS A 388 -16.79 -8.71 -1.55
CA LYS A 388 -16.87 -10.00 -0.86
C LYS A 388 -17.93 -10.93 -1.46
N PRO A 389 -17.88 -12.25 -1.17
CA PRO A 389 -18.92 -13.20 -1.57
C PRO A 389 -20.32 -12.74 -1.17
N GLN A 390 -21.25 -12.80 -2.12
CA GLN A 390 -22.69 -12.54 -1.89
C GLN A 390 -23.49 -13.85 -1.78
N ASP A 391 -22.91 -14.95 -2.27
CA ASP A 391 -23.37 -16.32 -2.10
C ASP A 391 -22.23 -17.15 -1.47
N PRO A 392 -22.51 -18.04 -0.50
CA PRO A 392 -21.47 -18.81 0.19
C PRO A 392 -20.63 -19.70 -0.74
N LYS A 393 -21.05 -19.98 -1.97
CA LYS A 393 -20.33 -20.81 -2.96
C LYS A 393 -19.47 -20.01 -3.93
N THR A 394 -19.25 -18.71 -3.68
CA THR A 394 -18.52 -17.80 -4.57
C THR A 394 -17.26 -17.26 -3.92
N SER A 395 -16.21 -17.03 -4.72
CA SER A 395 -15.00 -16.31 -4.27
C SER A 395 -15.19 -14.80 -4.06
N GLY A 396 -16.31 -14.24 -4.50
CA GLY A 396 -16.58 -12.79 -4.48
C GLY A 396 -17.60 -12.38 -5.53
N HIS A 397 -17.80 -11.07 -5.67
CA HIS A 397 -18.47 -10.49 -6.83
C HIS A 397 -17.55 -9.47 -7.50
N VAL A 398 -17.68 -9.29 -8.82
CA VAL A 398 -16.91 -8.30 -9.56
C VAL A 398 -17.80 -7.58 -10.56
N ALA A 399 -17.70 -6.25 -10.58
CA ALA A 399 -18.52 -5.38 -11.41
C ALA A 399 -17.77 -4.08 -11.75
N PHE A 400 -18.30 -3.31 -12.69
CA PHE A 400 -17.77 -1.99 -13.02
C PHE A 400 -18.45 -0.90 -12.20
N PHE A 401 -17.66 0.04 -11.70
CA PHE A 401 -18.18 1.26 -11.09
C PHE A 401 -18.91 2.14 -12.12
N GLU A 402 -20.12 2.57 -11.79
CA GLU A 402 -20.90 3.49 -12.63
C GLU A 402 -21.13 4.86 -11.98
N LYS A 403 -21.49 4.90 -10.71
CA LYS A 403 -21.67 6.15 -9.97
C LYS A 403 -21.73 5.92 -8.47
N PHE A 404 -21.54 7.00 -7.72
CA PHE A 404 -21.94 7.02 -6.32
C PHE A 404 -23.47 7.05 -6.19
N ALA A 405 -23.98 6.37 -5.18
CA ALA A 405 -25.38 6.34 -4.80
C ALA A 405 -25.56 6.85 -3.36
N GLU A 406 -26.81 7.05 -2.94
CA GLU A 406 -27.13 7.50 -1.59
C GLU A 406 -26.64 6.53 -0.51
N ASN A 407 -26.49 7.03 0.72
CA ASN A 407 -26.13 6.23 1.90
C ASN A 407 -24.80 5.47 1.76
N ARG A 408 -23.81 6.12 1.12
CA ARG A 408 -22.45 5.58 0.89
C ARG A 408 -22.44 4.21 0.24
N LYS A 409 -23.22 4.15 -0.84
CA LYS A 409 -23.23 3.04 -1.76
C LYS A 409 -22.59 3.45 -3.07
N VAL A 410 -22.07 2.46 -3.78
CA VAL A 410 -21.64 2.56 -5.17
C VAL A 410 -22.63 1.80 -6.02
N GLU A 411 -23.08 2.39 -7.12
CA GLU A 411 -23.84 1.67 -8.13
C GLU A 411 -22.87 0.98 -9.09
N LEU A 412 -22.99 -0.33 -9.18
CA LEU A 412 -22.11 -1.16 -10.00
C LEU A 412 -22.89 -1.84 -11.12
N LEU A 413 -22.30 -1.84 -12.32
CA LEU A 413 -22.77 -2.57 -13.49
C LEU A 413 -22.01 -3.89 -13.62
N GLY A 414 -22.72 -5.01 -13.48
CA GLY A 414 -22.12 -6.34 -13.52
C GLY A 414 -23.06 -7.41 -14.06
N GLY A 415 -22.48 -8.55 -14.40
CA GLY A 415 -23.20 -9.77 -14.76
C GLY A 415 -23.49 -10.63 -13.52
N ASN A 416 -24.43 -11.57 -13.65
CA ASN A 416 -24.87 -12.47 -12.59
C ASN A 416 -25.36 -11.79 -11.30
N GLN A 417 -25.93 -10.59 -11.43
CA GLN A 417 -26.53 -9.83 -10.34
C GLN A 417 -28.04 -10.10 -10.31
N ASP A 418 -28.47 -11.02 -9.44
CA ASP A 418 -29.77 -11.72 -9.55
C ASP A 418 -29.90 -12.47 -10.88
N ASP A 419 -28.87 -13.25 -11.23
CA ASP A 419 -28.85 -14.07 -12.44
C ASP A 419 -29.03 -13.26 -13.75
N GLN A 420 -28.67 -11.96 -13.73
CA GLN A 420 -28.77 -11.04 -14.87
C GLN A 420 -27.64 -10.01 -14.95
N VAL A 421 -27.49 -9.37 -16.12
CA VAL A 421 -26.73 -8.13 -16.28
C VAL A 421 -27.60 -6.98 -15.75
N SER A 422 -27.13 -6.28 -14.73
CA SER A 422 -27.89 -5.19 -14.09
C SER A 422 -26.99 -4.14 -13.44
N GLN A 423 -27.60 -3.01 -13.06
CA GLN A 423 -26.99 -2.02 -12.17
C GLN A 423 -27.56 -2.21 -10.76
N LYS A 424 -26.68 -2.28 -9.75
CA LYS A 424 -27.10 -2.44 -8.36
C LYS A 424 -26.26 -1.62 -7.39
N PRO A 425 -26.88 -1.11 -6.31
CA PRO A 425 -26.16 -0.41 -5.25
C PRO A 425 -25.54 -1.39 -4.24
N PHE A 426 -24.26 -1.21 -3.94
CA PHE A 426 -23.51 -1.97 -2.92
C PHE A 426 -22.87 -1.02 -1.91
N ALA A 427 -22.80 -1.42 -0.63
CA ALA A 427 -22.13 -0.59 0.37
C ALA A 427 -20.62 -0.54 0.14
N VAL A 428 -20.00 0.62 0.34
CA VAL A 428 -18.53 0.78 0.20
C VAL A 428 -17.76 -0.19 1.11
N THR A 429 -18.33 -0.54 2.27
CA THR A 429 -17.72 -1.47 3.23
C THR A 429 -17.72 -2.93 2.78
N GLU A 430 -18.46 -3.28 1.73
CA GLU A 430 -18.42 -4.62 1.10
C GLU A 430 -17.33 -4.74 0.04
N ILE A 431 -16.72 -3.61 -0.36
CA ILE A 431 -15.64 -3.58 -1.32
C ILE A 431 -14.38 -4.18 -0.68
N SER A 432 -13.67 -4.98 -1.48
CA SER A 432 -12.40 -5.61 -1.14
C SER A 432 -11.22 -5.06 -1.96
N ALA A 433 -11.51 -4.50 -3.15
CA ALA A 433 -10.55 -3.78 -3.98
C ALA A 433 -11.25 -2.89 -5.01
N ILE A 434 -10.62 -1.78 -5.37
CA ILE A 434 -10.97 -0.93 -6.51
C ILE A 434 -9.76 -0.83 -7.42
N ARG A 435 -9.91 -1.30 -8.65
CA ARG A 435 -8.81 -1.45 -9.61
C ARG A 435 -9.12 -0.74 -10.91
N MET A 436 -8.10 -0.14 -11.50
CA MET A 436 -8.20 0.46 -12.82
C MET A 436 -6.98 0.07 -13.64
N LEU A 437 -7.21 -0.18 -14.92
CA LEU A 437 -6.16 -0.15 -15.92
C LEU A 437 -6.12 1.27 -16.46
N ALA A 438 -4.99 1.94 -16.25
CA ALA A 438 -4.77 3.28 -16.76
C ALA A 438 -3.47 3.30 -17.57
N GLU A 439 -3.34 4.22 -18.51
CA GLU A 439 -2.04 4.43 -19.13
C GLU A 439 -1.14 5.12 -18.09
N ASP A 440 -0.10 4.45 -17.61
CA ASP A 440 0.71 4.87 -16.45
C ASP A 440 1.56 6.13 -16.63
N LEU A 441 1.38 6.88 -17.72
CA LEU A 441 2.35 7.88 -18.11
C LEU A 441 1.76 9.29 -17.91
N PRO A 442 2.38 10.11 -17.03
CA PRO A 442 1.88 11.42 -16.67
C PRO A 442 2.15 12.44 -17.78
N PHE A 443 1.39 12.32 -18.87
CA PHE A 443 1.58 13.09 -20.10
C PHE A 443 1.72 14.59 -19.82
N GLY A 444 2.79 15.19 -20.35
CA GLY A 444 3.10 16.62 -20.25
C GLY A 444 3.77 17.06 -18.94
N ALA A 445 4.09 16.15 -18.02
CA ALA A 445 4.85 16.50 -16.81
C ALA A 445 6.22 17.13 -17.13
N ALA A 446 6.80 16.77 -18.28
CA ALA A 446 8.06 17.27 -18.81
C ALA A 446 7.90 18.35 -19.89
N ASP A 447 6.73 18.96 -20.09
CA ASP A 447 6.47 19.99 -21.12
C ASP A 447 7.44 21.19 -21.08
N ALA A 448 8.05 21.44 -19.92
CA ALA A 448 9.07 22.47 -19.74
C ALA A 448 10.44 22.12 -20.35
N PHE A 449 10.58 20.93 -20.94
CA PHE A 449 11.81 20.37 -21.50
C PHE A 449 11.60 19.87 -22.93
N ASP A 450 12.44 20.33 -23.87
CA ASP A 450 12.36 19.96 -25.28
C ASP A 450 13.07 18.62 -25.54
N MET A 451 12.36 17.52 -25.26
CA MET A 451 12.87 16.16 -25.46
C MET A 451 13.15 15.83 -26.93
N THR A 452 12.47 16.50 -27.86
CA THR A 452 12.72 16.32 -29.30
C THR A 452 14.08 16.91 -29.69
N LYS A 453 14.43 18.11 -29.20
CA LYS A 453 15.79 18.66 -29.36
C LYS A 453 16.85 17.84 -28.64
N ALA A 454 16.49 17.18 -27.55
CA ALA A 454 17.38 16.23 -26.89
C ALA A 454 17.52 14.88 -27.63
N GLU A 455 16.93 14.75 -28.83
CA GLU A 455 16.99 13.57 -29.72
C GLU A 455 16.25 12.33 -29.16
N VAL A 456 15.28 12.54 -28.26
CA VAL A 456 14.44 11.47 -27.74
C VAL A 456 13.37 11.10 -28.77
N ARG A 457 13.30 9.81 -29.12
CA ARG A 457 12.24 9.25 -29.98
C ARG A 457 10.87 9.48 -29.37
N ALA A 458 9.89 9.85 -30.21
CA ALA A 458 8.52 10.18 -29.78
C ALA A 458 7.89 9.10 -28.88
N GLU A 459 8.09 7.82 -29.21
CA GLU A 459 7.56 6.67 -28.43
C GLU A 459 8.11 6.56 -27.00
N PHE A 460 9.25 7.20 -26.70
CA PHE A 460 9.91 7.16 -25.39
C PHE A 460 9.78 8.46 -24.60
N GLN A 461 9.29 9.55 -25.20
CA GLN A 461 9.11 10.84 -24.51
C GLN A 461 8.19 10.74 -23.29
N ARG A 462 7.18 9.87 -23.37
CA ARG A 462 6.29 9.51 -22.26
C ARG A 462 6.99 9.00 -20.99
N TYR A 463 8.20 8.43 -21.10
CA TYR A 463 8.99 8.04 -19.92
C TYR A 463 9.80 9.21 -19.35
N GLY A 464 10.05 10.25 -20.14
CA GLY A 464 10.60 11.51 -19.63
C GLY A 464 9.60 12.26 -18.78
N ASP A 465 8.34 12.28 -19.20
CA ASP A 465 7.21 12.72 -18.38
C ASP A 465 7.15 11.97 -17.04
N LEU A 466 7.26 10.64 -17.09
CA LEU A 466 7.28 9.80 -15.90
C LEU A 466 8.42 10.15 -14.94
N ILE A 467 9.65 10.32 -15.45
CA ILE A 467 10.80 10.75 -14.63
C ILE A 467 10.51 12.08 -13.96
N VAL A 468 10.06 13.09 -14.70
CA VAL A 468 9.82 14.43 -14.15
C VAL A 468 8.72 14.42 -13.10
N ASP A 469 7.61 13.71 -13.35
CA ASP A 469 6.52 13.56 -12.39
C ASP A 469 7.00 12.91 -11.10
N ARG A 470 7.70 11.77 -11.16
CA ARG A 470 8.17 11.05 -9.97
C ARG A 470 9.21 11.85 -9.18
N PHE A 471 10.14 12.52 -9.86
CA PHE A 471 11.12 13.37 -9.17
C PHE A 471 10.47 14.58 -8.47
N LYS A 472 9.48 15.23 -9.09
CA LYS A 472 8.70 16.30 -8.44
C LYS A 472 8.00 15.81 -7.18
N ARG A 473 7.28 14.68 -7.27
CA ARG A 473 6.61 14.05 -6.11
C ARG A 473 7.60 13.67 -5.01
N ALA A 474 8.82 13.29 -5.39
CA ALA A 474 9.87 12.99 -4.43
C ALA A 474 10.50 14.21 -3.75
N GLY A 475 10.09 15.43 -4.12
CA GLY A 475 10.54 16.70 -3.53
C GLY A 475 11.55 17.47 -4.40
N PHE A 476 11.96 16.94 -5.56
CA PHE A 476 12.90 17.60 -6.47
C PHE A 476 12.16 18.54 -7.42
N ASN A 477 11.93 19.78 -6.97
CA ASN A 477 11.06 20.72 -7.67
C ASN A 477 11.81 21.74 -8.54
N THR A 478 13.14 21.82 -8.46
CA THR A 478 13.89 22.80 -9.25
C THR A 478 14.04 22.34 -10.70
N ARG A 479 13.99 23.30 -11.63
CA ARG A 479 14.18 23.03 -13.06
C ARG A 479 15.55 22.37 -13.34
N HIS A 480 16.57 22.68 -12.55
CA HIS A 480 17.92 22.12 -12.69
C HIS A 480 18.02 20.66 -12.25
N GLN A 481 17.42 20.30 -11.12
CA GLN A 481 17.39 18.90 -10.66
C GLN A 481 16.62 18.01 -11.64
N LEU A 482 15.48 18.50 -12.13
CA LEU A 482 14.66 17.78 -13.11
C LEU A 482 15.37 17.62 -14.45
N ALA A 483 16.02 18.67 -14.95
CA ALA A 483 16.82 18.59 -16.18
C ALA A 483 17.99 17.60 -16.03
N ALA A 484 18.65 17.59 -14.87
CA ALA A 484 19.75 16.66 -14.60
C ALA A 484 19.25 15.20 -14.59
N ALA A 485 18.17 14.89 -13.87
CA ALA A 485 17.59 13.55 -13.84
C ALA A 485 17.17 13.07 -15.24
N LEU A 486 16.48 13.94 -16.01
CA LEU A 486 16.04 13.62 -17.36
C LEU A 486 17.21 13.43 -18.32
N ALA A 487 18.24 14.28 -18.26
CA ALA A 487 19.45 14.14 -19.08
C ALA A 487 20.20 12.83 -18.80
N ASN A 488 20.19 12.35 -17.55
CA ASN A 488 20.77 11.06 -17.18
C ASN A 488 20.01 9.90 -17.82
N GLY A 489 18.68 9.83 -17.66
CA GLY A 489 17.88 8.76 -18.29
C GLY A 489 17.99 8.74 -19.82
N ILE A 490 18.06 9.92 -20.46
CA ILE A 490 18.30 10.03 -21.91
C ILE A 490 19.68 9.48 -22.27
N ARG A 491 20.72 9.86 -21.52
CA ARG A 491 22.10 9.44 -21.79
C ARG A 491 22.29 7.94 -21.65
N GLU A 492 21.63 7.32 -20.67
CA GLU A 492 21.76 5.90 -20.35
C GLU A 492 20.99 5.00 -21.31
N SER A 493 19.76 5.39 -21.70
CA SER A 493 18.87 4.49 -22.45
C SER A 493 18.14 5.11 -23.62
N GLY A 494 18.28 6.42 -23.85
CA GLY A 494 17.39 7.17 -24.74
C GLY A 494 15.93 7.14 -24.24
N LEU A 495 15.73 6.93 -22.94
CA LEU A 495 14.45 6.71 -22.27
C LEU A 495 13.72 5.42 -22.68
N ASN A 496 14.46 4.41 -23.15
CA ASN A 496 13.91 3.09 -23.42
C ASN A 496 13.91 2.22 -22.14
N PRO A 497 12.75 1.87 -21.55
CA PRO A 497 12.69 1.06 -20.33
C PRO A 497 13.17 -0.38 -20.53
N ARG A 498 13.28 -0.85 -21.79
CA ARG A 498 13.79 -2.18 -22.14
C ARG A 498 15.24 -2.17 -22.59
N ALA A 499 15.97 -1.08 -22.36
CA ALA A 499 17.38 -1.01 -22.69
C ALA A 499 18.18 -2.03 -21.85
N VAL A 500 19.12 -2.71 -22.51
CA VAL A 500 20.00 -3.73 -21.91
C VAL A 500 21.43 -3.43 -22.33
N SER A 501 22.36 -3.43 -21.38
CA SER A 501 23.79 -3.28 -21.67
C SER A 501 24.34 -4.47 -22.45
N ALA A 502 25.40 -4.24 -23.22
CA ALA A 502 26.14 -5.31 -23.86
C ALA A 502 26.86 -6.19 -22.81
N PRO A 503 26.91 -7.53 -23.00
CA PRO A 503 27.71 -8.41 -22.15
C PRO A 503 29.19 -7.98 -22.11
N PRO A 504 29.89 -8.14 -20.97
CA PRO A 504 29.48 -8.88 -19.78
C PRO A 504 28.64 -8.06 -18.77
N GLU A 505 28.36 -6.79 -19.07
CA GLU A 505 27.61 -5.92 -18.18
C GLU A 505 26.13 -6.34 -18.09
N LYS A 506 25.55 -6.20 -16.89
CA LYS A 506 24.16 -6.57 -16.58
C LYS A 506 23.39 -5.37 -16.04
N SER A 507 23.20 -4.37 -16.89
CA SER A 507 22.52 -3.12 -16.61
C SER A 507 21.23 -3.02 -17.42
N PHE A 508 20.17 -2.53 -16.78
CA PHE A 508 18.81 -2.58 -17.33
C PHE A 508 18.02 -1.30 -17.05
N GLY A 509 17.08 -1.00 -17.93
CA GLY A 509 16.07 0.04 -17.70
C GLY A 509 16.51 1.44 -18.09
N LEU A 510 15.69 2.41 -17.68
CA LEU A 510 15.81 3.83 -18.02
C LEU A 510 17.17 4.43 -17.63
N PHE A 511 17.70 4.01 -16.48
CA PHE A 511 18.97 4.48 -15.91
C PHE A 511 20.07 3.42 -15.87
N GLN A 512 19.91 2.32 -16.62
CA GLN A 512 20.93 1.25 -16.70
C GLN A 512 21.43 0.77 -15.33
N CYS A 513 20.49 0.47 -14.42
CA CYS A 513 20.82 -0.01 -13.07
C CYS A 513 21.53 -1.36 -13.13
N ASN A 514 22.79 -1.41 -12.66
CA ASN A 514 23.65 -2.59 -12.77
C ASN A 514 23.39 -3.62 -11.65
N GLN A 515 23.15 -4.89 -12.01
CA GLN A 515 22.88 -5.98 -11.07
C GLN A 515 24.09 -6.48 -10.27
N THR A 516 25.32 -6.21 -10.74
CA THR A 516 26.54 -6.78 -10.15
C THR A 516 27.18 -5.82 -9.16
N ALA A 517 27.35 -4.56 -9.54
CA ALA A 517 28.11 -3.56 -8.79
C ALA A 517 27.41 -2.20 -8.65
N GLY A 518 26.10 -2.12 -8.93
CA GLY A 518 25.34 -0.87 -8.89
C GLY A 518 23.99 -0.98 -8.19
N LEU A 519 23.12 -0.01 -8.48
CA LEU A 519 21.80 0.15 -7.86
C LEU A 519 20.82 -0.99 -8.19
N GLY A 520 21.14 -1.87 -9.15
CA GLY A 520 20.34 -3.03 -9.50
C GLY A 520 20.63 -4.29 -8.67
N LYS A 521 21.56 -4.23 -7.72
CA LYS A 521 21.94 -5.41 -6.91
C LYS A 521 20.74 -5.90 -6.09
N GLY A 522 20.40 -7.17 -6.26
CA GLY A 522 19.29 -7.82 -5.54
C GLY A 522 17.95 -7.84 -6.30
N TYR A 523 17.88 -7.20 -7.47
CA TYR A 523 16.66 -7.14 -8.30
C TYR A 523 16.80 -7.95 -9.59
N SER A 524 15.69 -8.52 -10.09
CA SER A 524 15.65 -9.24 -11.37
C SER A 524 15.75 -8.29 -12.58
N ALA A 525 16.04 -8.83 -13.77
CA ALA A 525 16.09 -8.02 -14.98
C ALA A 525 14.72 -7.41 -15.31
N GLU A 526 13.64 -8.17 -15.08
CA GLU A 526 12.26 -7.73 -15.26
C GLU A 526 11.91 -6.58 -14.32
N GLN A 527 12.29 -6.67 -13.04
CA GLN A 527 12.09 -5.58 -12.07
C GLN A 527 12.85 -4.32 -12.47
N LEU A 528 14.07 -4.45 -13.02
CA LEU A 528 14.85 -3.29 -13.44
C LEU A 528 14.41 -2.69 -14.77
N MET A 529 13.69 -3.45 -15.60
CA MET A 529 13.01 -2.94 -16.81
C MET A 529 11.65 -2.29 -16.52
N ASP A 530 11.11 -2.47 -15.32
CA ASP A 530 9.93 -1.73 -14.88
C ASP A 530 10.31 -0.26 -14.65
N PRO A 531 9.69 0.70 -15.37
CA PRO A 531 10.12 2.08 -15.35
C PRO A 531 9.90 2.75 -13.98
N ASP A 532 8.81 2.43 -13.27
CA ASP A 532 8.52 2.98 -11.95
C ASP A 532 9.53 2.49 -10.90
N HIS A 533 9.82 1.19 -10.91
CA HIS A 533 10.83 0.60 -10.04
C HIS A 533 12.24 1.17 -10.33
N ASN A 534 12.60 1.27 -11.62
CA ASN A 534 13.88 1.83 -12.04
C ASN A 534 14.04 3.29 -11.57
N ILE A 535 13.01 4.13 -11.74
CA ILE A 535 12.99 5.52 -11.27
C ILE A 535 13.05 5.60 -9.73
N ALA A 536 12.32 4.74 -9.01
CA ALA A 536 12.29 4.74 -7.55
C ALA A 536 13.68 4.48 -6.95
N LEU A 537 14.47 3.56 -7.51
CA LEU A 537 15.85 3.30 -7.09
C LEU A 537 16.74 4.54 -7.23
N ILE A 538 16.61 5.25 -8.36
CA ILE A 538 17.37 6.47 -8.62
C ILE A 538 16.95 7.60 -7.69
N ILE A 539 15.66 7.76 -7.43
CA ILE A 539 15.15 8.74 -6.46
C ILE A 539 15.70 8.47 -5.06
N ALA A 540 15.70 7.21 -4.63
CA ALA A 540 16.24 6.80 -3.33
C ALA A 540 17.73 7.17 -3.19
N GLU A 541 18.53 6.95 -4.23
CA GLU A 541 19.94 7.32 -4.24
C GLU A 541 20.15 8.85 -4.34
N ALA A 542 19.36 9.53 -5.17
CA ALA A 542 19.40 10.99 -5.31
C ALA A 542 19.12 11.70 -3.97
N ARG A 543 18.20 11.18 -3.15
CA ARG A 543 17.89 11.71 -1.81
C ARG A 543 19.09 11.64 -0.85
N ARG A 544 20.01 10.69 -1.05
CA ARG A 544 21.23 10.56 -0.23
C ARG A 544 22.30 11.58 -0.60
N SER A 545 22.24 12.15 -1.80
CA SER A 545 23.20 13.14 -2.28
C SER A 545 22.82 14.55 -1.81
N ARG A 546 23.44 15.01 -0.72
CA ARG A 546 23.26 16.40 -0.23
C ARG A 546 23.54 17.43 -1.32
N SER A 547 24.59 17.22 -2.12
CA SER A 547 24.98 18.12 -3.22
C SER A 547 23.91 18.19 -4.31
N PHE A 548 23.20 17.10 -4.59
CA PHE A 548 22.11 17.11 -5.56
C PHE A 548 20.86 17.75 -4.97
N VAL A 549 20.52 17.42 -3.71
CA VAL A 549 19.37 17.99 -2.99
C VAL A 549 19.49 19.51 -2.86
N SER A 550 20.68 20.05 -2.60
CA SER A 550 20.93 21.49 -2.47
C SER A 550 21.41 22.18 -3.75
N ALA A 551 21.41 21.48 -4.90
CA ALA A 551 21.89 22.06 -6.16
C ALA A 551 21.03 23.26 -6.58
N SER A 552 21.68 24.40 -6.82
CA SER A 552 21.02 25.64 -7.21
C SER A 552 21.28 26.04 -8.66
N THR A 553 22.26 25.41 -9.32
CA THR A 553 22.59 25.64 -10.74
C THR A 553 22.48 24.34 -11.54
N LEU A 554 22.34 24.46 -12.85
CA LEU A 554 22.31 23.30 -13.75
C LEU A 554 23.59 22.47 -13.65
N LYS A 555 24.73 23.16 -13.62
CA LYS A 555 26.05 22.52 -13.53
C LYS A 555 26.17 21.71 -12.23
N ASP A 556 25.82 22.31 -11.10
CA ASP A 556 25.88 21.62 -9.80
C ASP A 556 24.95 20.41 -9.76
N ALA A 557 23.74 20.54 -10.32
CA ALA A 557 22.78 19.44 -10.37
C ALA A 557 23.29 18.27 -11.23
N VAL A 558 23.82 18.54 -12.43
CA VAL A 558 24.36 17.49 -13.31
C VAL A 558 25.62 16.87 -12.71
N GLU A 559 26.57 17.68 -12.21
CA GLU A 559 27.78 17.18 -11.58
C GLU A 559 27.47 16.30 -10.36
N ALA A 560 26.58 16.76 -9.49
CA ALA A 560 26.19 16.00 -8.30
C ALA A 560 25.49 14.68 -8.67
N PHE A 561 24.62 14.70 -9.68
CA PHE A 561 23.93 13.49 -10.11
C PHE A 561 24.91 12.46 -10.68
N VAL A 562 25.79 12.87 -11.58
CA VAL A 562 26.78 11.96 -12.18
C VAL A 562 27.75 11.40 -11.14
N ARG A 563 28.25 12.24 -10.23
CA ARG A 563 29.24 11.84 -9.23
C ARG A 563 28.68 10.95 -8.14
N TYR A 564 27.45 11.18 -7.70
CA TYR A 564 26.92 10.58 -6.47
C TYR A 564 25.75 9.64 -6.69
N VAL A 565 25.09 9.66 -7.85
CA VAL A 565 24.00 8.75 -8.19
C VAL A 565 24.51 7.68 -9.16
N GLU A 566 24.93 8.10 -10.36
CA GLU A 566 25.35 7.20 -11.44
C GLU A 566 26.72 6.56 -11.19
N ARG A 567 27.71 7.35 -10.76
CA ARG A 567 29.10 6.92 -10.50
C ARG A 567 29.76 6.19 -11.70
N PRO A 568 29.74 6.76 -12.92
CA PRO A 568 30.38 6.13 -14.07
C PRO A 568 31.91 6.17 -13.95
N LYS A 569 32.57 5.24 -14.66
CA LYS A 569 34.04 5.14 -14.70
C LYS A 569 34.70 6.42 -15.25
N ASP A 570 34.14 6.99 -16.31
CA ASP A 570 34.55 8.29 -16.87
C ASP A 570 33.62 9.40 -16.39
N THR A 571 33.88 9.89 -15.17
CA THR A 571 33.02 10.90 -14.55
C THR A 571 33.05 12.23 -15.31
N SER A 572 34.22 12.69 -15.78
CA SER A 572 34.33 14.01 -16.42
C SER A 572 33.66 14.00 -17.79
N GLY A 573 33.93 13.00 -18.63
CA GLY A 573 33.32 12.91 -19.95
C GLY A 573 31.81 12.73 -19.88
N GLU A 574 31.30 12.02 -18.87
CA GLU A 574 29.86 11.86 -18.69
C GLU A 574 29.17 13.12 -18.16
N ILE A 575 29.84 13.94 -17.35
CA ILE A 575 29.33 15.29 -16.98
C ILE A 575 29.13 16.13 -18.25
N ASP A 576 30.12 16.20 -19.13
CA ASP A 576 30.05 17.04 -20.34
C ASP A 576 28.92 16.61 -21.28
N LYS A 577 28.76 15.30 -21.49
CA LYS A 577 27.68 14.75 -22.33
C LYS A 577 26.29 15.07 -21.76
N ARG A 578 26.11 14.93 -20.45
CA ARG A 578 24.82 15.19 -19.78
C ARG A 578 24.53 16.68 -19.66
N MET A 579 25.55 17.52 -19.51
CA MET A 579 25.42 18.96 -19.63
C MET A 579 24.92 19.36 -21.02
N ALA A 580 25.46 18.75 -22.09
CA ALA A 580 25.01 19.02 -23.46
C ALA A 580 23.55 18.60 -23.68
N ILE A 581 23.13 17.42 -23.18
CA ILE A 581 21.73 16.96 -23.25
C ILE A 581 20.82 17.91 -22.46
N ALA A 582 21.21 18.29 -21.24
CA ALA A 582 20.43 19.20 -20.41
C ALA A 582 20.29 20.60 -21.03
N GLY A 583 21.34 21.08 -21.73
CA GLY A 583 21.27 22.31 -22.53
C GLY A 583 20.20 22.23 -23.61
N ARG A 584 20.18 21.15 -24.40
CA ARG A 584 19.17 20.93 -25.45
C ARG A 584 17.75 20.85 -24.87
N LEU A 585 17.57 20.15 -23.75
CA LEU A 585 16.28 20.07 -23.03
C LEU A 585 15.78 21.46 -22.61
N LEU A 586 16.68 22.36 -22.20
CA LEU A 586 16.31 23.69 -21.72
C LEU A 586 16.21 24.75 -22.83
N GLY A 587 16.51 24.37 -24.09
CA GLY A 587 16.48 25.25 -25.25
C GLY A 587 17.69 26.18 -25.36
N ALA A 588 18.83 25.81 -24.77
CA ALA A 588 20.10 26.53 -24.85
C ALA A 588 20.89 26.21 -26.13
#